data_AF-A0A1Y0IJQ0-F1
#
_entry.id   AF-A0A1Y0IJQ0-F1
#
_cell.length_a   1.000
_cell.length_b   1.000
_cell.length_c   1.000
_cell.angle_alpha   90.00
_cell.angle_beta   90.00
_cell.angle_gamma   90.00
#
_symmetry.space_group_name_H-M   'P 1'
#
loop_
_entity.id
_entity.type
_entity.pdbx_description
1 polymer ?
#
loop_
_entity_poly.entity_id
_entity_poly.type
_entity_poly.pdbx_seq_one_letter_code
_entity_poly.pdbx_strand_id
1 'polypeptide(L)'
;MNLPNILTVFRLGLIPVYFLVFFSDWAYNMELALFVIFLAGATDILDGYLARTYGMVTELGSMLDPLADKLMMLSVVLSFVIDDRISWLTAGLLFFRDLGMILASVFYVTQGKKTVPATVFGKANTVLYYLALLALLFRWPFAEGYLWIVIILSFVTSFHYLRRFNAMNI
;
A
#
# COMPACT_ATOMS: atom_id res chain seq x y z
N MET A 1 -21.02 11.73 -9.52
CA MET A 1 -19.78 10.94 -9.27
C MET A 1 -18.91 11.06 -10.51
N ASN A 2 -17.63 11.38 -10.35
CA ASN A 2 -16.70 11.51 -11.49
C ASN A 2 -16.01 10.17 -11.74
N LEU A 3 -15.45 9.99 -12.94
CA LEU A 3 -14.75 8.76 -13.34
C LEU A 3 -13.65 8.31 -12.35
N PRO A 4 -12.81 9.20 -11.78
CA PRO A 4 -11.84 8.82 -10.74
C PRO A 4 -12.50 8.15 -9.53
N ASN A 5 -13.58 8.73 -8.99
CA ASN A 5 -14.25 8.18 -7.81
C ASN A 5 -14.88 6.81 -8.09
N ILE A 6 -15.34 6.56 -9.33
CA ILE A 6 -15.86 5.24 -9.73
C ILE A 6 -14.75 4.20 -9.69
N LEU A 7 -13.53 4.55 -10.13
CA LEU A 7 -12.37 3.68 -10.08
C LEU A 7 -11.92 3.39 -8.64
N THR A 8 -11.96 4.38 -7.74
CA THR A 8 -11.71 4.16 -6.31
C THR A 8 -12.71 3.18 -5.69
N VAL A 9 -14.01 3.36 -5.98
CA VAL A 9 -15.07 2.45 -5.49
C VAL A 9 -14.92 1.05 -6.11
N PHE A 10 -14.56 0.98 -7.39
CA PHE A 10 -14.25 -0.28 -8.05
C PHE A 10 -13.10 -1.02 -7.34
N ARG A 11 -12.04 -0.30 -6.96
CA ARG A 11 -10.91 -0.87 -6.20
C ARG A 11 -11.34 -1.40 -4.83
N LEU A 12 -12.21 -0.68 -4.12
CA LEU A 12 -12.79 -1.19 -2.87
C LEU A 12 -13.59 -2.49 -3.11
N GLY A 13 -14.31 -2.58 -4.24
CA GLY A 13 -14.98 -3.80 -4.66
C GLY A 13 -14.03 -4.95 -5.03
N LEU A 14 -12.78 -4.68 -5.42
CA LEU A 14 -11.78 -5.71 -5.68
C LEU A 14 -11.27 -6.39 -4.41
N ILE A 15 -11.40 -5.77 -3.23
CA ILE A 15 -10.96 -6.36 -1.96
C ILE A 15 -11.68 -7.68 -1.65
N PRO A 16 -13.03 -7.75 -1.61
CA PRO A 16 -13.72 -9.03 -1.39
C PRO A 16 -13.46 -10.02 -2.52
N VAL A 17 -13.31 -9.56 -3.77
CA VAL A 17 -12.95 -10.41 -4.91
C VAL A 17 -11.57 -11.06 -4.68
N TYR A 18 -10.59 -10.27 -4.22
CA TYR A 18 -9.27 -10.76 -3.86
C TYR A 18 -9.35 -11.86 -2.80
N PHE A 19 -10.09 -11.64 -1.71
CA PHE A 19 -10.27 -12.66 -0.67
C PHE A 19 -10.90 -13.95 -1.20
N LEU A 20 -11.98 -13.83 -1.98
CA LEU A 20 -12.66 -14.99 -2.57
C LEU A 20 -11.72 -15.81 -3.45
N VAL A 21 -10.94 -15.13 -4.28
CA VAL A 21 -9.99 -15.78 -5.18
C VAL A 21 -8.83 -16.39 -4.40
N PHE A 22 -8.20 -15.65 -3.48
CA PHE A 22 -7.04 -16.10 -2.71
C PHE A 22 -7.33 -17.36 -1.88
N PHE A 23 -8.50 -17.42 -1.25
CA PHE A 23 -8.94 -18.57 -0.43
C PHE A 23 -9.74 -19.63 -1.21
N SER A 24 -9.85 -19.50 -2.53
CA SER A 24 -10.51 -20.52 -3.36
C SER A 24 -9.62 -21.74 -3.58
N ASP A 25 -10.24 -22.90 -3.82
CA ASP A 25 -9.56 -24.13 -4.24
C ASP A 25 -9.29 -24.17 -5.76
N TRP A 26 -9.32 -23.03 -6.44
CA TRP A 26 -9.09 -22.97 -7.88
C TRP A 26 -7.61 -23.24 -8.22
N ALA A 27 -7.37 -23.97 -9.30
CA ALA A 27 -6.01 -24.34 -9.73
C ALA A 27 -5.08 -23.13 -9.99
N TYR A 28 -5.65 -21.97 -10.30
CA TYR A 28 -4.91 -20.73 -10.58
C TYR A 28 -5.27 -19.60 -9.59
N ASN A 29 -5.67 -19.95 -8.36
CA ASN A 29 -6.10 -19.00 -7.35
C ASN A 29 -5.04 -17.92 -7.07
N MET A 30 -3.76 -18.28 -6.99
CA MET A 30 -2.67 -17.34 -6.70
C MET A 30 -2.39 -16.39 -7.87
N GLU A 31 -2.44 -16.87 -9.11
CA GLU A 31 -2.27 -16.06 -10.32
C GLU A 31 -3.45 -15.09 -10.51
N LEU A 32 -4.66 -15.55 -10.22
CA LEU A 32 -5.85 -14.69 -10.22
C LEU A 32 -5.79 -13.66 -9.08
N ALA A 33 -5.32 -14.04 -7.90
CA ALA A 33 -5.13 -13.11 -6.78
C ALA A 33 -4.09 -12.03 -7.14
N LEU A 34 -2.98 -12.42 -7.80
CA LEU A 34 -1.99 -11.49 -8.34
C LEU A 34 -2.62 -10.53 -9.36
N PHE A 35 -3.44 -11.07 -10.27
CA PHE A 35 -4.15 -10.28 -11.28
C PHE A 35 -5.07 -9.24 -10.62
N VAL A 36 -5.81 -9.62 -9.57
CA VAL A 36 -6.68 -8.69 -8.84
C VAL A 36 -5.87 -7.58 -8.15
N ILE A 37 -4.74 -7.92 -7.50
CA ILE A 37 -3.83 -6.93 -6.90
C ILE A 37 -3.29 -5.97 -7.97
N PHE A 38 -2.85 -6.51 -9.11
CA PHE A 38 -2.33 -5.72 -10.22
C PHE A 38 -3.40 -4.79 -10.79
N LEU A 39 -4.62 -5.30 -10.98
CA LEU A 39 -5.74 -4.51 -11.46
C LEU A 39 -6.07 -3.36 -10.50
N ALA A 40 -6.06 -3.62 -9.19
CA ALA A 40 -6.27 -2.59 -8.18
C ALA A 40 -5.19 -1.49 -8.25
N GLY A 41 -3.91 -1.86 -8.34
CA GLY A 41 -2.82 -0.89 -8.49
C GLY A 41 -2.88 -0.12 -9.81
N ALA A 42 -3.25 -0.77 -10.91
CA ALA A 42 -3.42 -0.12 -12.20
C ALA A 42 -4.55 0.92 -12.18
N THR A 43 -5.66 0.62 -11.49
CA THR A 43 -6.77 1.56 -11.33
C THR A 43 -6.38 2.82 -10.55
N ASP A 44 -5.48 2.72 -9.56
CA ASP A 44 -4.94 3.86 -8.80
C ASP A 44 -4.06 4.80 -9.62
N ILE A 45 -3.25 4.22 -10.49
CA ILE A 45 -2.42 5.03 -11.38
C ILE A 45 -3.34 5.76 -12.37
N LEU A 46 -4.39 5.07 -12.85
CA LEU A 46 -5.29 5.59 -13.85
C LEU A 46 -6.23 6.67 -13.28
N ASP A 47 -6.82 6.49 -12.10
CA ASP A 47 -7.68 7.51 -11.48
C ASP A 47 -6.90 8.77 -11.10
N GLY A 48 -5.69 8.63 -10.52
CA GLY A 48 -4.81 9.73 -10.23
C GLY A 48 -4.35 10.48 -11.49
N TYR A 49 -4.08 9.76 -12.58
CA TYR A 49 -3.77 10.36 -13.87
C TYR A 49 -4.96 11.13 -14.44
N LEU A 50 -6.15 10.54 -14.45
CA LEU A 50 -7.37 11.17 -14.96
C LEU A 50 -7.75 12.41 -14.13
N ALA A 51 -7.69 12.31 -12.80
CA ALA A 51 -8.01 13.42 -11.90
C ALA A 51 -7.11 14.63 -12.15
N ARG A 52 -5.81 14.42 -12.36
CA ARG A 52 -4.83 15.49 -12.63
C ARG A 52 -4.95 16.06 -14.04
N THR A 53 -5.14 15.20 -15.03
CA THR A 53 -5.19 15.60 -16.45
C THR A 53 -6.46 16.37 -16.77
N TYR A 54 -7.60 15.96 -16.21
CA TYR A 54 -8.90 16.56 -16.49
C TYR A 54 -9.40 17.51 -15.38
N GLY A 55 -8.57 17.81 -14.37
CA GLY A 55 -8.96 18.68 -13.25
C GLY A 55 -10.14 18.15 -12.43
N MET A 56 -10.37 16.83 -12.42
CA MET A 56 -11.51 16.18 -11.77
C MET A 56 -11.21 15.78 -10.31
N VAL A 57 -10.35 16.54 -9.62
CA VAL A 57 -10.01 16.30 -8.21
C VAL A 57 -11.22 16.63 -7.34
N THR A 58 -11.68 15.67 -6.54
CA THR A 58 -12.80 15.86 -5.60
C THR A 58 -12.34 15.57 -4.17
N GLU A 59 -12.95 16.24 -3.19
CA GLU A 59 -12.65 16.01 -1.77
C GLU A 59 -12.92 14.56 -1.38
N LEU A 60 -14.06 14.01 -1.80
CA LEU A 60 -14.41 12.60 -1.59
C LEU A 60 -13.37 11.63 -2.20
N GLY A 61 -12.95 11.86 -3.45
CA GLY A 61 -11.91 11.02 -4.08
C GLY A 61 -10.59 11.10 -3.32
N SER A 62 -10.16 12.32 -2.95
CA SER A 62 -8.91 12.53 -2.22
C SER A 62 -8.87 11.85 -0.84
N MET A 63 -10.03 11.64 -0.21
CA MET A 63 -10.15 10.88 1.04
C MET A 63 -10.27 9.37 0.79
N LEU A 64 -10.99 8.95 -0.25
CA LEU A 64 -11.22 7.54 -0.54
C LEU A 64 -9.98 6.84 -1.14
N ASP A 65 -9.16 7.54 -1.92
CA ASP A 65 -8.01 6.92 -2.60
C ASP A 65 -6.99 6.33 -1.60
N PRO A 66 -6.51 7.09 -0.58
CA PRO A 66 -5.58 6.54 0.42
C PRO A 66 -6.20 5.43 1.27
N LEU A 67 -7.52 5.50 1.50
CA LEU A 67 -8.25 4.49 2.24
C LEU A 67 -8.34 3.19 1.45
N ALA A 68 -8.69 3.25 0.16
CA ALA A 68 -8.78 2.09 -0.71
C ALA A 68 -7.42 1.41 -0.90
N ASP A 69 -6.35 2.18 -1.10
CA ASP A 69 -4.98 1.66 -1.18
C ASP A 69 -4.59 0.92 0.11
N LYS A 70 -4.81 1.53 1.27
CA LYS A 70 -4.47 0.91 2.57
C LYS A 70 -5.29 -0.33 2.86
N LEU A 71 -6.60 -0.31 2.61
CA LEU A 71 -7.44 -1.48 2.83
C LEU A 71 -7.03 -2.65 1.94
N MET A 72 -6.69 -2.39 0.66
CA MET A 72 -6.20 -3.44 -0.24
C MET A 72 -4.89 -4.04 0.27
N MET A 73 -3.92 -3.19 0.63
CA MET A 73 -2.63 -3.64 1.17
C MET A 73 -2.80 -4.44 2.48
N LEU A 74 -3.66 -4.00 3.39
CA LEU A 74 -3.98 -4.72 4.62
C LEU A 74 -4.64 -6.07 4.34
N SER A 75 -5.52 -6.13 3.34
CA SER A 75 -6.19 -7.38 2.95
C SER A 75 -5.18 -8.42 2.46
N VAL A 76 -4.18 -7.99 1.68
CA VAL A 76 -3.09 -8.87 1.22
C VAL A 76 -2.26 -9.38 2.39
N VAL A 77 -1.81 -8.49 3.28
CA VAL A 77 -1.03 -8.87 4.47
C VAL A 77 -1.82 -9.81 5.38
N LEU A 78 -3.09 -9.52 5.62
CA LEU A 78 -3.97 -10.34 6.45
C LEU A 78 -4.16 -11.74 5.84
N SER A 79 -4.29 -11.84 4.52
CA SER A 79 -4.41 -13.13 3.84
C SER A 79 -3.15 -13.98 4.01
N PHE A 80 -1.97 -13.35 4.00
CA PHE A 80 -0.71 -14.05 4.28
C PHE A 80 -0.56 -14.49 5.74
N VAL A 81 -1.13 -13.75 6.70
CA VAL A 81 -1.16 -14.18 8.10
C VAL A 81 -2.10 -15.37 8.28
N ILE A 82 -3.29 -15.33 7.68
CA ILE A 82 -4.29 -16.39 7.79
C ILE A 82 -3.81 -17.68 7.10
N ASP A 83 -3.09 -17.58 5.98
CA ASP A 83 -2.51 -18.72 5.26
C ASP A 83 -1.11 -19.13 5.79
N ASP A 84 -0.75 -18.69 7.01
CA ASP A 84 0.50 -19.02 7.71
C ASP A 84 1.79 -18.74 6.92
N ARG A 85 1.78 -17.75 6.03
CA ARG A 85 2.96 -17.34 5.24
C ARG A 85 3.84 -16.33 5.95
N ILE A 86 3.27 -15.56 6.87
CA ILE A 86 3.97 -14.59 7.71
C ILE A 86 3.41 -14.64 9.12
N SER A 87 4.25 -14.31 10.10
CA SER A 87 3.81 -14.22 11.49
C SER A 87 2.93 -12.98 11.75
N TRP A 88 2.08 -13.06 12.79
CA TRP A 88 1.35 -11.91 13.34
C TRP A 88 2.27 -10.76 13.74
N LEU A 89 3.50 -11.06 14.18
CA LEU A 89 4.49 -10.06 14.53
C LEU A 89 4.95 -9.30 13.28
N THR A 90 5.22 -10.01 12.18
CA THR A 90 5.61 -9.42 10.90
C THR A 90 4.52 -8.48 10.37
N ALA A 91 3.26 -8.93 10.40
CA ALA A 91 2.12 -8.10 10.01
C ALA A 91 1.92 -6.88 10.93
N GLY A 92 2.07 -7.07 12.25
CA GLY A 92 1.99 -5.99 13.23
C GLY A 92 3.05 -4.91 13.02
N LEU A 93 4.29 -5.29 12.67
CA LEU A 93 5.36 -4.34 12.36
C LEU A 93 5.06 -3.52 11.11
N LEU A 94 4.56 -4.16 10.04
CA LEU A 94 4.14 -3.47 8.81
C LEU A 94 3.02 -2.47 9.10
N PHE A 95 2.00 -2.91 9.83
CA PHE A 95 0.88 -2.07 10.24
C PHE A 95 1.35 -0.88 11.08
N PHE A 96 2.18 -1.12 12.09
CA PHE A 96 2.69 -0.08 12.98
C PHE A 96 3.54 0.95 12.24
N ARG A 97 4.40 0.51 11.33
CA ARG A 97 5.22 1.39 10.49
C ARG A 97 4.36 2.32 9.64
N ASP A 98 3.33 1.78 9.00
CA ASP A 98 2.44 2.54 8.13
C ASP A 98 1.55 3.50 8.93
N LEU A 99 1.01 3.05 10.07
CA LEU A 99 0.25 3.88 10.98
C LEU A 99 1.09 5.05 11.51
N GLY A 100 2.35 4.79 11.90
CA GLY A 100 3.28 5.81 12.36
C GLY A 100 3.54 6.88 11.28
N MET A 101 3.67 6.48 10.02
CA MET A 101 3.84 7.43 8.90
C MET A 101 2.59 8.28 8.66
N ILE A 102 1.40 7.70 8.77
CA ILE A 102 0.13 8.43 8.63
C ILE A 102 -0.02 9.44 9.79
N LEU A 103 0.16 8.99 11.03
CA LEU A 103 0.03 9.84 12.21
C LEU A 103 1.03 10.99 12.19
N ALA A 104 2.28 10.71 11.82
CA ALA A 104 3.29 11.75 11.62
C ALA A 104 2.83 12.76 10.56
N SER A 105 2.39 12.27 9.40
CA SER A 105 1.94 13.15 8.29
C SER A 105 0.77 14.03 8.71
N VAL A 106 -0.25 13.47 9.38
CA VAL A 106 -1.41 14.23 9.87
C VAL A 106 -0.99 15.25 10.93
N PHE A 107 -0.25 14.83 11.95
CA PHE A 107 0.24 15.72 13.01
C PHE A 107 0.96 16.94 12.43
N TYR A 108 1.82 16.73 11.42
CA TYR A 108 2.55 17.82 10.80
C TYR A 108 1.71 18.74 9.91
N VAL A 109 0.76 18.18 9.15
CA VAL A 109 -0.19 18.99 8.36
C VAL A 109 -1.02 19.89 9.28
N THR A 110 -1.46 19.37 10.43
CA THR A 110 -2.20 20.19 11.42
C THR A 110 -1.38 21.33 12.03
N GLN A 111 -0.03 21.27 11.94
CA GLN A 111 0.87 22.35 12.36
C GLN A 111 1.21 23.34 11.24
N GLY A 112 0.56 23.26 10.07
CA GLY A 112 0.80 24.17 8.95
C GLY A 112 2.15 23.97 8.25
N LYS A 113 2.83 22.84 8.50
CA LYS A 113 4.15 22.54 7.94
C LYS A 113 4.05 21.95 6.54
N LYS A 114 5.06 22.22 5.69
CA LYS A 114 5.08 21.72 4.30
C LYS A 114 5.29 20.20 4.29
N THR A 115 4.50 19.50 3.48
CA THR A 115 4.65 18.05 3.24
C THR A 115 5.97 17.75 2.55
N VAL A 116 6.67 16.69 2.98
CA VAL A 116 7.90 16.25 2.31
C VAL A 116 7.54 15.53 1.00
N PRO A 117 8.11 15.94 -0.14
CA PRO A 117 7.88 15.25 -1.40
C PRO A 117 8.44 13.83 -1.37
N ALA A 118 7.83 12.92 -2.13
CA ALA A 118 8.22 11.52 -2.20
C ALA A 118 9.71 11.38 -2.59
N THR A 119 10.50 10.78 -1.70
CA THR A 119 11.94 10.57 -1.92
C THR A 119 12.19 9.33 -2.79
N VAL A 120 13.31 9.30 -3.50
CA VAL A 120 13.75 8.13 -4.28
C VAL A 120 13.79 6.86 -3.41
N PHE A 121 14.26 6.99 -2.16
CA PHE A 121 14.28 5.91 -1.19
C PHE A 121 12.88 5.40 -0.83
N GLY A 122 11.90 6.30 -0.68
CA GLY A 122 10.51 5.93 -0.46
C GLY A 122 9.93 5.13 -1.62
N LYS A 123 10.17 5.59 -2.87
CA LYS A 123 9.73 4.87 -4.08
C LYS A 123 10.39 3.49 -4.20
N ALA A 124 11.69 3.41 -3.97
CA ALA A 124 12.43 2.14 -3.99
C ALA A 124 11.87 1.15 -2.96
N ASN A 125 11.60 1.61 -1.73
CA ASN A 125 11.02 0.76 -0.69
C ASN A 125 9.66 0.18 -1.09
N THR A 126 8.81 0.96 -1.76
CA THR A 126 7.52 0.47 -2.27
C THR A 126 7.71 -0.62 -3.33
N VAL A 127 8.65 -0.48 -4.25
CA VAL A 127 8.95 -1.51 -5.26
C VAL A 127 9.45 -2.79 -4.59
N LEU A 128 10.40 -2.68 -3.66
CA LEU A 128 10.93 -3.83 -2.91
C LEU A 128 9.81 -4.52 -2.11
N TYR A 129 8.89 -3.75 -1.54
CA TYR A 129 7.74 -4.31 -0.83
C TYR A 129 6.81 -5.10 -1.75
N TYR A 130 6.47 -4.57 -2.94
CA TYR A 130 5.68 -5.33 -3.92
C TYR A 130 6.37 -6.62 -4.37
N LEU A 131 7.70 -6.60 -4.55
CA LEU A 131 8.47 -7.82 -4.84
C LEU A 131 8.40 -8.82 -3.69
N ALA A 132 8.41 -8.36 -2.43
CA ALA A 132 8.26 -9.22 -1.27
C ALA A 132 6.88 -9.87 -1.21
N LEU A 133 5.83 -9.10 -1.49
CA LEU A 133 4.46 -9.63 -1.57
C LEU A 133 4.34 -10.68 -2.67
N LEU A 134 4.95 -10.46 -3.84
CA LEU A 134 4.97 -11.44 -4.93
C LEU A 134 5.70 -12.72 -4.53
N ALA A 135 6.88 -12.59 -3.91
CA ALA A 135 7.64 -13.75 -3.42
C ALA A 135 6.84 -14.56 -2.38
N LEU A 136 6.12 -13.87 -1.48
CA LEU A 136 5.23 -14.50 -0.50
C LEU A 136 4.03 -15.17 -1.16
N LEU A 137 3.43 -14.56 -2.18
CA LEU A 137 2.28 -15.08 -2.92
C LEU A 137 2.60 -16.42 -3.61
N PHE A 138 3.83 -16.62 -4.07
CA PHE A 138 4.28 -17.89 -4.67
C PHE A 138 5.07 -18.80 -3.72
N ARG A 139 5.07 -18.50 -2.41
CA ARG A 139 5.79 -19.27 -1.36
C ARG A 139 7.25 -19.53 -1.70
N TRP A 140 7.96 -18.53 -2.23
CA TRP A 140 9.37 -18.67 -2.51
C TRP A 140 10.17 -18.85 -1.19
N PRO A 141 11.17 -19.74 -1.12
CA PRO A 141 11.85 -20.08 0.13
C PRO A 141 12.50 -18.90 0.86
N PHE A 142 12.90 -17.86 0.11
CA PHE A 142 13.55 -16.67 0.65
C PHE A 142 12.59 -15.52 0.95
N ALA A 143 11.29 -15.69 0.70
CA ALA A 143 10.30 -14.60 0.73
C ALA A 143 10.20 -13.93 2.10
N GLU A 144 10.17 -14.72 3.19
CA GLU A 144 10.07 -14.19 4.54
C GLU A 144 11.33 -13.42 4.94
N GLY A 145 12.52 -13.99 4.70
CA GLY A 145 13.79 -13.30 4.96
C GLY A 145 13.94 -12.00 4.16
N TYR A 146 13.50 -12.01 2.91
CA TYR A 146 13.45 -10.81 2.07
C TYR A 146 12.47 -9.76 2.64
N LEU A 147 11.29 -10.17 3.09
CA LEU A 147 10.32 -9.27 3.72
C LEU A 147 10.92 -8.61 4.97
N TRP A 148 11.66 -9.33 5.80
CA TRP A 148 12.34 -8.76 6.98
C TRP A 148 13.34 -7.67 6.60
N ILE A 149 14.12 -7.88 5.55
CA ILE A 149 15.03 -6.86 5.00
C ILE A 149 14.25 -5.63 4.57
N VAL A 150 13.14 -5.83 3.84
CA VAL A 150 12.27 -4.73 3.40
C VAL A 150 11.65 -3.98 4.58
N ILE A 151 11.22 -4.68 5.64
CA ILE A 151 10.69 -4.04 6.85
C ILE A 151 11.75 -3.14 7.47
N ILE A 152 12.98 -3.63 7.66
CA ILE A 152 14.08 -2.84 8.23
C ILE A 152 14.34 -1.58 7.38
N LEU A 153 14.45 -1.75 6.05
CA LEU A 153 14.60 -0.62 5.12
C LEU A 153 13.41 0.34 5.20
N SER A 154 12.20 -0.17 5.40
CA SER A 154 10.99 0.65 5.52
C SER A 154 11.02 1.55 6.76
N PHE A 155 11.57 1.08 7.88
CA PHE A 155 11.77 1.89 9.09
C PHE A 155 12.89 2.91 8.90
N VAL A 156 14.00 2.53 8.26
CA VAL A 156 15.11 3.45 7.95
C VAL A 156 14.62 4.59 7.04
N THR A 157 13.84 4.27 6.00
CA THR A 157 13.27 5.27 5.09
C THR A 157 12.25 6.17 5.79
N SER A 158 11.41 5.63 6.67
CA SER A 158 10.50 6.42 7.52
C SER A 158 11.26 7.39 8.42
N PHE A 159 12.35 6.93 9.05
CA PHE A 159 13.18 7.80 9.89
C PHE A 159 13.89 8.89 9.08
N HIS A 160 14.40 8.57 7.89
CA HIS A 160 14.99 9.53 6.98
C HIS A 160 13.96 10.57 6.49
N TYR A 161 12.71 10.16 6.26
CA TYR A 161 11.60 11.06 5.94
C TYR A 161 11.34 12.06 7.06
N LEU A 162 11.25 11.59 8.31
CA LEU A 162 11.07 12.46 9.49
C LEU A 162 12.23 13.44 9.69
N ARG A 163 13.48 13.01 9.47
CA ARG A 163 14.65 13.91 9.55
C ARG A 163 14.63 15.00 8.49
N ARG A 164 14.34 14.64 7.23
CA ARG A 164 14.19 15.63 6.15
C ARG A 164 13.03 16.58 6.41
N PHE A 165 11.96 16.08 7.01
CA PHE A 165 10.82 16.89 7.40
C PHE A 165 11.21 17.99 8.40
N ASN A 166 11.94 17.64 9.46
CA ASN A 166 12.43 18.60 10.44
C ASN A 166 13.36 19.63 9.80
N ALA A 167 14.24 19.22 8.90
CA ALA A 167 15.17 20.13 8.23
C ALA A 167 14.50 21.19 7.33
N MET A 168 13.32 20.91 6.77
CA MET A 168 12.59 21.86 5.89
C MET A 168 11.63 22.80 6.63
N ASN A 169 11.36 22.54 7.91
CA ASN A 169 10.41 23.31 8.72
C ASN A 169 11.08 23.86 9.99
N ILE A 170 12.41 24.06 9.94
CA ILE A 170 13.20 24.97 10.78
C ILE A 170 13.28 26.30 10.03
#